data_AF-H1DEE2-F1
#
_entry.id   AF-H1DEE2-F1
#
_cell.length_a   1.000
_cell.length_b   1.000
_cell.length_c   1.000
_cell.angle_alpha   90.00
_cell.angle_beta   90.00
_cell.angle_gamma   90.00
#
_symmetry.space_group_name_H-M   'P 1'
#
loop_
_entity.id
_entity.type
_entity.pdbx_description
1 polymer ?
#
loop_
_entity_poly.entity_id
_entity_poly.type
_entity_poly.pdbx_seq_one_letter_code
_entity_poly.pdbx_strand_id
1 'polypeptide(L)'
;MQTTTSIKAGNAPDLLSGILSVQVRNEEKITEQDRLYCQSQQDLLYKTLNQIEKWYAIFKEDAEQYRKERQFKYEDNGKVSIRDFYFHNGQDDYSHNEFKPFNLINDLVDKSHNANANFANRIISYFNKTYNVDVPVPKIDGQTLPMGFRPVYQTYVDSVIEHLGGKSFRETAEEELLARFLKTVRPSRWSKVKPELKKDKITFPDIVYWDSIHLEYHGEYEFSYDCRNKVNIFCEGIAYGSDDLINGSTGMVIGLDERNVDITQWYSLTTDNARQIKFYKNGRIDIRFKDSPAAENCYRRLHLDEITLNED
;
A
#
# COMPACT_ATOMS: atom_id res chain seq x y z
N MET A 1 -58.34 21.48 48.25
CA MET A 1 -58.19 20.80 46.95
C MET A 1 -56.74 20.89 46.52
N GLN A 2 -56.12 19.77 46.18
CA GLN A 2 -54.74 19.64 45.70
C GLN A 2 -54.60 20.05 44.22
N THR A 3 -53.43 20.59 43.88
CA THR A 3 -52.74 20.52 42.56
C THR A 3 -51.29 20.97 42.80
N THR A 4 -50.31 20.11 43.12
CA THR A 4 -49.48 19.19 42.30
C THR A 4 -48.54 19.84 41.27
N THR A 5 -47.23 19.53 41.42
CA THR A 5 -46.11 19.47 40.43
C THR A 5 -45.52 20.80 39.91
N SER A 6 -44.22 20.99 39.72
CA SER A 6 -43.09 20.05 39.62
C SER A 6 -41.75 20.77 39.83
N ILE A 7 -40.82 20.10 40.52
CA ILE A 7 -39.41 20.46 40.61
C ILE A 7 -38.78 20.14 39.24
N LYS A 8 -38.21 21.13 38.54
CA LYS A 8 -37.33 20.87 37.39
C LYS A 8 -35.87 20.87 37.84
N ALA A 9 -35.25 19.74 37.59
CA ALA A 9 -33.89 19.36 37.93
C ALA A 9 -32.85 20.06 37.05
N GLY A 10 -31.70 20.36 37.68
CA GLY A 10 -30.35 20.11 37.14
C GLY A 10 -29.94 20.79 35.84
N ASN A 11 -29.19 21.89 35.96
CA ASN A 11 -28.13 22.22 35.00
C ASN A 11 -27.04 21.13 35.07
N ALA A 12 -27.17 20.08 34.27
CA ALA A 12 -26.03 19.23 33.92
C ALA A 12 -25.35 19.87 32.71
N PRO A 13 -24.03 20.16 32.75
CA PRO A 13 -23.31 20.51 31.54
C PRO A 13 -23.42 19.33 30.57
N ASP A 14 -23.85 19.63 29.35
CA ASP A 14 -24.05 18.66 28.28
C ASP A 14 -22.71 18.02 27.91
N LEU A 15 -22.40 16.88 28.51
CA LEU A 15 -21.20 16.09 28.25
C LEU A 15 -21.06 15.74 26.76
N LEU A 16 -22.16 15.69 26.01
CA LEU A 16 -22.15 15.42 24.57
C LEU A 16 -21.65 16.62 23.76
N SER A 17 -21.91 17.86 24.19
CA SER A 17 -21.36 19.05 23.53
C SER A 17 -19.84 19.16 23.73
N GLY A 18 -19.35 18.68 24.88
CA GLY A 18 -17.91 18.52 25.14
C GLY A 18 -17.26 17.50 24.21
N ILE A 19 -17.88 16.33 24.02
CA ILE A 19 -17.39 15.25 23.14
C ILE A 19 -17.39 15.66 21.65
N LEU A 20 -18.42 16.40 21.20
CA LEU A 20 -18.51 16.93 19.82
C LEU A 20 -17.51 18.06 19.52
N SER A 21 -16.96 18.72 20.55
CA SER A 21 -15.98 19.81 20.40
C SER A 21 -14.52 19.35 20.36
N VAL A 22 -14.25 18.06 20.60
CA VAL A 22 -12.92 17.46 20.44
C VAL A 22 -12.74 17.07 18.97
N GLN A 23 -12.42 18.05 18.12
CA GLN A 23 -11.71 17.72 16.89
C GLN A 23 -10.33 17.20 17.30
N VAL A 24 -10.16 15.88 17.29
CA VAL A 24 -8.84 15.26 17.41
C VAL A 24 -8.02 15.78 16.24
N ARG A 25 -7.15 16.76 16.48
CA ARG A 25 -6.25 17.28 15.46
C ARG A 25 -5.21 16.20 15.19
N ASN A 26 -5.43 15.41 14.16
CA ASN A 26 -4.52 14.36 13.72
C ASN A 26 -3.11 14.90 13.37
N GLU A 27 -2.97 16.23 13.21
CA GLU A 27 -1.67 16.91 13.08
C GLU A 27 -0.73 16.66 14.27
N GLU A 28 -1.25 16.42 15.49
CA GLU A 28 -0.42 16.09 16.66
C GLU A 28 0.01 14.61 16.70
N LYS A 29 -0.55 13.77 15.82
CA LYS A 29 -0.27 12.32 15.77
C LYS A 29 0.84 11.93 14.79
N ILE A 30 1.26 12.85 13.92
CA ILE A 30 2.38 12.65 13.00
C ILE A 30 3.56 13.51 13.44
N THR A 31 4.77 13.13 13.03
CA THR A 31 5.95 13.92 13.37
C THR A 31 5.98 15.23 12.58
N GLU A 32 6.72 16.22 13.09
CA GLU A 32 6.92 17.48 12.35
C GLU A 32 7.59 17.24 10.99
N GLN A 33 8.47 16.25 10.90
CA GLN A 33 9.10 15.85 9.64
C GLN A 33 8.06 15.33 8.63
N ASP A 34 7.15 14.45 9.06
CA ASP A 34 6.07 13.94 8.22
C ASP A 34 5.17 15.08 7.72
N ARG A 35 4.88 16.03 8.62
CA ARG A 35 4.05 17.19 8.31
C ARG A 35 4.70 18.08 7.24
N LEU A 36 5.99 18.40 7.42
CA LEU A 36 6.75 19.18 6.45
C LEU A 36 6.81 18.49 5.08
N TYR A 37 6.98 17.16 5.04
CA TYR A 37 6.92 16.39 3.81
C TYR A 37 5.56 16.53 3.12
N CYS A 38 4.46 16.34 3.86
CA CYS A 38 3.11 16.42 3.32
C CYS A 38 2.77 17.82 2.80
N GLN A 39 3.15 18.87 3.53
CA GLN A 39 2.99 20.26 3.11
C GLN A 39 3.77 20.55 1.82
N SER A 40 5.03 20.12 1.76
CA SER A 40 5.87 20.26 0.56
C SER A 40 5.25 19.57 -0.67
N GLN A 41 4.71 18.35 -0.50
CA GLN A 41 4.01 17.67 -1.59
C GLN A 41 2.73 18.40 -2.01
N GLN A 42 1.98 18.99 -1.08
CA GLN A 42 0.77 19.75 -1.38
C GLN A 42 1.09 21.03 -2.16
N ASP A 43 2.13 21.76 -1.77
CA ASP A 43 2.54 22.98 -2.47
C ASP A 43 3.00 22.68 -3.91
N LEU A 44 3.75 21.59 -4.10
CA LEU A 44 4.15 21.12 -5.42
C LEU A 44 2.93 20.74 -6.28
N LEU A 45 1.98 20.00 -5.71
CA LEU A 45 0.74 19.65 -6.41
C LEU A 45 -0.01 20.91 -6.83
N TYR A 46 -0.25 21.84 -5.92
CA TYR A 46 -1.04 23.04 -6.19
C TYR A 46 -0.39 23.90 -7.26
N LYS A 47 0.94 24.02 -7.26
CA LYS A 47 1.67 24.69 -8.34
C LYS A 47 1.42 24.03 -9.69
N THR A 48 1.46 22.70 -9.76
CA THR A 48 1.18 21.95 -10.99
C THR A 48 -0.27 22.09 -11.43
N LEU A 49 -1.23 21.96 -10.51
CA LEU A 49 -2.67 22.08 -10.83
C LEU A 49 -3.02 23.49 -11.32
N ASN A 50 -2.45 24.54 -10.72
CA ASN A 50 -2.63 25.92 -11.18
C ASN A 50 -2.15 26.11 -12.63
N GLN A 51 -1.06 25.46 -13.02
CA GLN A 51 -0.57 25.50 -14.41
C GLN A 51 -1.51 24.76 -15.36
N ILE A 52 -2.01 23.57 -14.97
CA ILE A 52 -2.96 22.80 -15.78
C ILE A 52 -4.25 23.60 -15.97
N GLU A 53 -4.80 24.16 -14.90
CA GLU A 53 -6.01 24.99 -14.95
C GLU A 53 -5.87 26.22 -15.82
N LYS A 54 -4.72 26.90 -15.75
CA LYS A 54 -4.46 28.06 -16.61
C LYS A 54 -4.59 27.69 -18.09
N TRP A 55 -3.95 26.60 -18.51
CA TRP A 55 -4.04 26.14 -19.90
C TRP A 55 -5.43 25.60 -20.25
N TYR A 56 -6.07 24.90 -19.32
CA TYR A 56 -7.41 24.38 -19.51
C TYR A 56 -8.41 25.53 -19.73
N ALA A 57 -8.31 26.62 -18.97
CA ALA A 57 -9.16 27.80 -19.13
C ALA A 57 -8.98 28.45 -20.51
N ILE A 58 -7.72 28.64 -20.95
CA ILE A 58 -7.39 29.20 -22.28
C ILE A 58 -7.97 28.33 -23.40
N PHE A 59 -7.72 27.02 -23.35
CA PHE A 59 -8.21 26.11 -24.39
C PHE A 59 -9.73 25.92 -24.35
N LYS A 60 -10.34 26.00 -23.17
CA LYS A 60 -11.79 25.98 -23.02
C LYS A 60 -12.43 27.21 -23.66
N GLU A 61 -11.87 28.40 -23.44
CA GLU A 61 -12.34 29.64 -24.07
C GLU A 61 -12.21 29.57 -25.61
N ASP A 62 -11.10 29.04 -26.12
CA ASP A 62 -10.90 28.82 -27.56
C ASP A 62 -11.89 27.79 -28.14
N ALA A 63 -12.17 26.70 -27.41
CA ALA A 63 -13.12 25.67 -27.83
C ALA A 63 -14.55 26.21 -28.00
N GLU A 64 -14.95 27.18 -27.19
CA GLU A 64 -16.28 27.78 -27.23
C GLU A 64 -16.56 28.54 -28.54
N GLN A 65 -15.53 28.98 -29.27
CA GLN A 65 -15.70 29.60 -30.59
C GLN A 65 -16.37 28.64 -31.59
N TYR A 66 -16.09 27.34 -31.45
CA TYR A 66 -16.63 26.29 -32.32
C TYR A 66 -18.04 25.82 -31.92
N ARG A 67 -18.66 26.40 -30.88
CA ARG A 67 -19.94 25.91 -30.33
C ARG A 67 -21.12 26.04 -31.29
N LYS A 68 -21.07 26.99 -32.22
CA LYS A 68 -22.10 27.15 -33.27
C LYS A 68 -21.95 26.14 -34.40
N GLU A 69 -20.71 25.76 -34.72
CA GLU A 69 -20.37 24.91 -35.86
C GLU A 69 -20.28 23.42 -35.48
N ARG A 70 -19.99 23.13 -34.20
CA ARG A 70 -19.76 21.78 -33.70
C ARG A 70 -20.58 21.52 -32.45
N GLN A 71 -21.37 20.45 -32.48
CA GLN A 71 -22.06 19.95 -31.28
C GLN A 71 -21.10 19.10 -30.45
N PHE A 72 -20.40 19.73 -29.51
CA PHE A 72 -19.64 19.03 -28.48
C PHE A 72 -20.25 19.27 -27.09
N LYS A 73 -19.96 18.39 -26.14
CA LYS A 73 -20.43 18.46 -24.76
C LYS A 73 -19.26 18.33 -23.80
N TYR A 74 -19.33 19.04 -22.68
CA TYR A 74 -18.46 18.78 -21.55
C TYR A 74 -19.07 17.68 -20.68
N GLU A 75 -18.25 16.69 -20.35
CA GLU A 75 -18.53 15.67 -19.35
C GLU A 75 -18.31 16.23 -17.92
N ASP A 76 -18.76 15.49 -16.91
CA ASP A 76 -18.71 15.94 -15.50
C ASP A 76 -17.27 16.15 -14.99
N ASN A 77 -16.31 15.39 -15.49
CA ASN A 77 -14.88 15.57 -15.22
C ASN A 77 -14.24 16.75 -15.99
N GLY A 78 -14.98 17.37 -16.91
CA GLY A 78 -14.50 18.46 -17.76
C GLY A 78 -13.91 18.03 -19.11
N LYS A 79 -13.95 16.74 -19.48
CA LYS A 79 -13.57 16.29 -20.83
C LYS A 79 -14.58 16.77 -21.86
N VAL A 80 -14.12 16.91 -23.10
CA VAL A 80 -14.95 17.19 -24.26
C VAL A 80 -15.26 15.91 -25.01
N SER A 81 -16.54 15.66 -25.19
CA SER A 81 -17.09 14.65 -26.08
C SER A 81 -17.63 15.32 -27.35
N ILE A 82 -17.13 14.91 -28.51
CA ILE A 82 -17.58 15.39 -29.82
C ILE A 82 -18.05 14.21 -30.66
N ARG A 83 -19.24 14.32 -31.28
CA ARG A 83 -19.70 13.32 -32.26
C ARG A 83 -19.02 13.61 -33.60
N ASP A 84 -18.41 12.58 -34.17
CA ASP A 84 -17.82 12.52 -35.50
C ASP A 84 -16.58 13.41 -35.75
N PHE A 85 -15.40 12.78 -35.69
CA PHE A 85 -14.09 13.36 -36.07
C PHE A 85 -13.87 13.44 -37.59
N TYR A 86 -14.86 13.11 -38.42
CA TYR A 86 -14.71 13.17 -39.87
C TYR A 86 -14.74 14.63 -40.31
N PHE A 87 -13.56 15.26 -40.31
CA PHE A 87 -13.34 16.50 -41.03
C PHE A 87 -13.77 16.28 -42.48
N HIS A 88 -14.89 16.87 -42.88
CA HIS A 88 -15.29 16.88 -44.28
C HIS A 88 -14.25 17.68 -45.07
N ASN A 89 -13.30 16.99 -45.70
CA ASN A 89 -12.30 17.55 -46.63
C ASN A 89 -12.94 18.02 -47.96
N GLY A 90 -14.18 18.52 -47.92
CA GLY A 90 -14.97 18.85 -49.11
C GLY A 90 -15.24 20.35 -49.29
N GLN A 91 -14.84 21.20 -48.34
CA GLN A 91 -14.84 22.64 -48.53
C GLN A 91 -13.43 23.07 -48.95
N ASP A 92 -13.34 23.81 -50.06
CA ASP A 92 -12.13 24.54 -50.49
C ASP A 92 -11.85 25.73 -49.55
N ASP A 93 -11.78 25.48 -48.25
CA ASP A 93 -11.44 26.46 -47.23
C ASP A 93 -10.26 25.98 -46.36
N TYR A 94 -9.69 26.90 -45.59
CA TYR A 94 -8.52 26.64 -44.75
C TYR A 94 -8.87 26.08 -43.36
N SER A 95 -10.14 25.78 -43.05
CA SER A 95 -10.63 25.39 -41.71
C SER A 95 -10.08 24.04 -41.22
N HIS A 96 -9.60 23.21 -42.14
CA HIS A 96 -8.95 21.95 -41.82
C HIS A 96 -7.57 22.14 -41.17
N ASN A 97 -6.91 23.29 -41.40
CA ASN A 97 -5.61 23.63 -40.80
C ASN A 97 -5.73 24.36 -39.46
N GLU A 98 -6.95 24.74 -39.06
CA GLU A 98 -7.17 25.46 -37.81
C GLU A 98 -6.85 24.59 -36.60
N PHE A 99 -6.23 25.24 -35.60
CA PHE A 99 -5.94 24.62 -34.32
C PHE A 99 -7.23 24.27 -33.59
N LYS A 100 -7.34 23.02 -33.12
CA LYS A 100 -8.52 22.51 -32.42
C LYS A 100 -8.15 22.04 -31.02
N PRO A 101 -8.61 22.73 -29.95
CA PRO A 101 -8.15 22.48 -28.60
C PRO A 101 -8.70 21.20 -27.95
N PHE A 102 -9.69 20.53 -28.54
CA PHE A 102 -10.47 19.45 -27.89
C PHE A 102 -9.61 18.30 -27.31
N ASN A 103 -8.64 17.79 -28.08
CA ASN A 103 -7.77 16.72 -27.60
C ASN A 103 -6.84 17.19 -26.47
N LEU A 104 -6.38 18.45 -26.53
CA LEU A 104 -5.55 19.04 -25.49
C LEU A 104 -6.33 19.31 -24.20
N ILE A 105 -7.61 19.68 -24.31
CA ILE A 105 -8.51 19.77 -23.14
C ILE A 105 -8.60 18.42 -22.45
N ASN A 106 -8.83 17.34 -23.19
CA ASN A 106 -8.92 15.98 -22.63
C ASN A 106 -7.59 15.54 -21.98
N ASP A 107 -6.45 15.81 -22.64
CA ASP A 107 -5.12 15.55 -22.08
C ASP A 107 -4.87 16.32 -20.77
N LEU A 108 -5.32 17.56 -20.67
CA LEU A 108 -5.19 18.35 -19.43
C LEU A 108 -6.07 17.80 -18.29
N VAL A 109 -7.28 17.33 -18.60
CA VAL A 109 -8.13 16.66 -17.60
C VAL A 109 -7.47 15.36 -17.13
N ASP A 110 -6.90 14.57 -18.04
CA ASP A 110 -6.17 13.34 -17.69
C ASP A 110 -4.93 13.64 -16.85
N LYS A 111 -4.18 14.71 -17.17
CA LYS A 111 -3.05 15.16 -16.35
C LYS A 111 -3.48 15.63 -14.96
N SER A 112 -4.61 16.34 -14.86
CA SER A 112 -5.18 16.75 -13.58
C SER A 112 -5.55 15.54 -12.72
N HIS A 113 -6.26 14.57 -13.29
CA HIS A 113 -6.61 13.32 -12.61
C HIS A 113 -5.36 12.54 -12.16
N ASN A 114 -4.39 12.35 -13.05
CA ASN A 114 -3.15 11.67 -12.74
C ASN A 114 -2.35 12.39 -11.64
N ALA A 115 -2.32 13.72 -11.64
CA ALA A 115 -1.66 14.49 -10.58
C ALA A 115 -2.31 14.24 -9.21
N ASN A 116 -3.64 14.22 -9.16
CA ASN A 116 -4.40 13.92 -7.96
C ASN A 116 -4.18 12.48 -7.47
N ALA A 117 -4.23 11.49 -8.36
CA ALA A 117 -3.99 10.08 -8.02
C ALA A 117 -2.56 9.85 -7.52
N ASN A 118 -1.57 10.46 -8.18
CA ASN A 118 -0.18 10.40 -7.74
C ASN A 118 0.06 11.09 -6.40
N PHE A 119 -0.67 12.16 -6.10
CA PHE A 119 -0.58 12.83 -4.80
C PHE A 119 -1.05 11.92 -3.66
N ALA A 120 -2.23 11.31 -3.79
CA ALA A 120 -2.73 10.33 -2.82
C ALA A 120 -1.72 9.19 -2.59
N ASN A 121 -1.21 8.62 -3.70
CA ASN A 121 -0.21 7.56 -3.65
C ASN A 121 1.09 7.99 -2.96
N ARG A 122 1.58 9.21 -3.23
CA ARG A 122 2.83 9.73 -2.63
C ARG A 122 2.72 9.89 -1.11
N ILE A 123 1.62 10.48 -0.64
CA ILE A 123 1.40 10.69 0.80
C ILE A 123 1.32 9.34 1.50
N ILE A 124 0.48 8.41 1.04
CA ILE A 124 0.29 7.12 1.71
C ILE A 124 1.54 6.25 1.60
N SER A 125 2.17 6.19 0.43
CA SER A 125 3.42 5.43 0.23
C SER A 125 4.56 5.93 1.12
N TYR A 126 4.58 7.23 1.46
CA TYR A 126 5.56 7.77 2.39
C TYR A 126 5.42 7.14 3.77
N PHE A 127 4.20 7.10 4.33
CA PHE A 127 3.95 6.47 5.62
C PHE A 127 4.21 4.96 5.57
N ASN A 128 3.73 4.27 4.54
CA ASN A 128 3.96 2.83 4.38
C ASN A 128 5.46 2.48 4.38
N LYS A 129 6.29 3.26 3.69
CA LYS A 129 7.75 3.04 3.64
C LYS A 129 8.48 3.46 4.90
N THR A 130 8.02 4.53 5.55
CA THR A 130 8.71 5.10 6.72
C THR A 130 8.45 4.26 7.96
N TYR A 131 7.24 3.70 8.06
CA TYR A 131 6.76 3.01 9.25
C TYR A 131 6.47 1.53 9.03
N ASN A 132 6.70 0.99 7.83
CA ASN A 132 6.45 -0.40 7.44
C ASN A 132 5.00 -0.87 7.68
N VAL A 133 4.05 0.04 7.41
CA VAL A 133 2.61 -0.23 7.43
C VAL A 133 2.08 -0.41 6.00
N ASP A 134 0.90 -1.00 5.85
CA ASP A 134 0.27 -1.34 4.57
C ASP A 134 -1.09 -0.64 4.41
N VAL A 135 -1.07 0.69 4.56
CA VAL A 135 -2.28 1.52 4.38
C VAL A 135 -2.69 1.50 2.91
N PRO A 136 -3.96 1.19 2.58
CA PRO A 136 -4.41 1.14 1.20
C PRO A 136 -4.54 2.53 0.58
N VAL A 137 -4.09 2.68 -0.67
CA VAL A 137 -4.25 3.93 -1.43
C VAL A 137 -5.68 4.03 -1.98
N PRO A 138 -6.43 5.11 -1.71
CA PRO A 138 -7.79 5.26 -2.22
C PRO A 138 -7.78 5.41 -3.74
N LYS A 139 -8.71 4.72 -4.40
CA LYS A 139 -8.88 4.81 -5.85
C LYS A 139 -9.65 6.10 -6.20
N ILE A 140 -9.03 6.98 -6.97
CA ILE A 140 -9.66 8.20 -7.47
C ILE A 140 -10.31 7.93 -8.83
N ASP A 141 -11.63 8.10 -8.90
CA ASP A 141 -12.39 7.92 -10.14
C ASP A 141 -12.17 9.11 -11.10
N GLY A 142 -11.56 8.83 -12.25
CA GLY A 142 -11.29 9.85 -13.28
C GLY A 142 -12.49 10.24 -14.14
N GLN A 143 -13.61 9.52 -14.03
CA GLN A 143 -14.85 9.91 -14.70
C GLN A 143 -15.63 10.96 -13.91
N THR A 144 -15.49 10.97 -12.59
CA THR A 144 -16.27 11.85 -11.71
C THR A 144 -15.45 12.96 -11.08
N LEU A 145 -14.11 12.90 -11.13
CA LEU A 145 -13.27 13.95 -10.55
C LEU A 145 -13.35 15.23 -11.39
N PRO A 146 -13.91 16.32 -10.85
CA PRO A 146 -14.09 17.54 -11.63
C PRO A 146 -12.75 18.22 -11.91
N MET A 147 -12.63 18.80 -13.10
CA MET A 147 -11.49 19.65 -13.42
C MET A 147 -11.40 20.81 -12.42
N GLY A 148 -10.22 20.94 -11.81
CA GLY A 148 -9.91 21.93 -10.79
C GLY A 148 -10.12 21.50 -9.34
N PHE A 149 -10.37 20.21 -9.12
CA PHE A 149 -10.34 19.63 -7.78
C PHE A 149 -9.02 19.95 -7.04
N ARG A 150 -9.13 20.17 -5.72
CA ARG A 150 -8.00 20.49 -4.82
C ARG A 150 -8.02 19.57 -3.60
N PRO A 151 -7.21 18.51 -3.58
CA PRO A 151 -7.09 17.63 -2.43
C PRO A 151 -6.24 18.28 -1.35
N VAL A 152 -6.58 18.01 -0.09
CA VAL A 152 -5.79 18.41 1.07
C VAL A 152 -5.06 17.18 1.60
N TYR A 153 -3.76 17.28 1.89
CA TYR A 153 -2.98 16.13 2.37
C TYR A 153 -3.57 15.53 3.65
N GLN A 154 -4.19 16.38 4.49
CA GLN A 154 -4.80 15.97 5.75
C GLN A 154 -5.81 14.85 5.57
N THR A 155 -6.56 14.83 4.47
CA THR A 155 -7.53 13.76 4.18
C THR A 155 -6.84 12.39 4.06
N TYR A 156 -5.66 12.32 3.45
CA TYR A 156 -4.91 11.07 3.33
C TYR A 156 -4.18 10.71 4.62
N VAL A 157 -3.71 11.71 5.38
CA VAL A 157 -3.18 11.50 6.73
C VAL A 157 -4.27 10.95 7.64
N ASP A 158 -5.48 11.47 7.56
CA ASP A 158 -6.63 10.98 8.32
C ASP A 158 -6.94 9.52 7.97
N SER A 159 -6.84 9.13 6.69
CA SER A 159 -6.95 7.72 6.27
C SER A 159 -5.85 6.84 6.87
N VAL A 160 -4.61 7.33 6.98
CA VAL A 160 -3.52 6.62 7.65
C VAL A 160 -3.85 6.45 9.14
N ILE A 161 -4.26 7.52 9.82
CA ILE A 161 -4.58 7.48 11.25
C ILE A 161 -5.81 6.59 11.54
N GLU A 162 -6.81 6.61 10.68
CA GLU A 162 -7.99 5.73 10.76
C GLU A 162 -7.57 4.27 10.62
N HIS A 163 -6.67 3.96 9.67
CA HIS A 163 -6.12 2.62 9.48
C HIS A 163 -5.38 2.10 10.71
N LEU A 164 -4.64 2.97 11.43
CA LEU A 164 -3.99 2.59 12.69
C LEU A 164 -5.00 2.20 13.78
N GLY A 165 -6.25 2.64 13.71
CA GLY A 165 -7.31 2.22 14.65
C GLY A 165 -7.01 2.56 16.12
N GLY A 166 -6.23 3.61 16.37
CA GLY A 166 -5.79 4.01 17.72
C GLY A 166 -4.50 3.35 18.21
N LYS A 167 -3.89 2.47 17.41
CA LYS A 167 -2.57 1.87 17.67
C LYS A 167 -1.44 2.80 17.22
N SER A 168 -0.25 2.53 17.71
CA SER A 168 0.97 3.14 17.15
C SER A 168 1.29 2.55 15.77
N PHE A 169 2.12 3.29 15.01
CA PHE A 169 2.69 2.78 13.76
C PHE A 169 3.44 1.47 13.94
N ARG A 170 4.18 1.35 15.04
CA ARG A 170 4.96 0.13 15.35
C ARG A 170 4.04 -1.07 15.58
N GLU A 171 3.04 -0.93 16.44
CA GLU A 171 2.08 -2.01 16.72
C GLU A 171 1.35 -2.44 15.45
N THR A 172 0.93 -1.49 14.60
CA THR A 172 0.26 -1.81 13.33
C THR A 172 1.19 -2.55 12.38
N ALA A 173 2.44 -2.08 12.23
CA ALA A 173 3.43 -2.74 11.39
C ALA A 173 3.73 -4.18 11.83
N GLU A 174 3.82 -4.40 13.15
CA GLU A 174 4.03 -5.73 13.72
C GLU A 174 2.85 -6.67 13.41
N GLU A 175 1.61 -6.22 13.63
CA GLU A 175 0.42 -7.03 13.36
C GLU A 175 0.29 -7.39 11.88
N GLU A 176 0.52 -6.44 10.98
CA GLU A 176 0.44 -6.66 9.55
C GLU A 176 1.56 -7.59 9.05
N LEU A 177 2.79 -7.40 9.55
CA LEU A 177 3.92 -8.28 9.27
C LEU A 177 3.61 -9.71 9.73
N LEU A 178 3.13 -9.87 10.97
CA LEU A 178 2.73 -11.17 11.51
C LEU A 178 1.62 -11.80 10.68
N ALA A 179 0.61 -11.04 10.27
CA ALA A 179 -0.48 -11.54 9.43
C ALA A 179 0.03 -12.04 8.07
N ARG A 180 0.93 -11.28 7.40
CA ARG A 180 1.55 -11.68 6.13
C ARG A 180 2.44 -12.92 6.29
N PHE A 181 3.25 -12.94 7.35
CA PHE A 181 4.14 -14.06 7.66
C PHE A 181 3.35 -15.33 7.95
N LEU A 182 2.35 -15.28 8.84
CA LEU A 182 1.48 -16.41 9.18
C LEU A 182 0.74 -16.92 7.96
N LYS A 183 0.25 -16.04 7.08
CA LYS A 183 -0.36 -16.46 5.80
C LYS A 183 0.62 -17.24 4.91
N THR A 184 1.91 -16.96 5.01
CA THR A 184 2.97 -17.60 4.23
C THR A 184 3.39 -18.95 4.81
N VAL A 185 3.48 -19.07 6.13
CA VAL A 185 3.95 -20.30 6.81
C VAL A 185 2.83 -21.24 7.26
N ARG A 186 1.57 -20.79 7.20
CA ARG A 186 0.42 -21.64 7.53
C ARG A 186 0.34 -22.79 6.52
N PRO A 187 0.25 -24.04 7.01
CA PRO A 187 0.11 -25.19 6.14
C PRO A 187 -1.14 -25.08 5.28
N SER A 188 -1.06 -25.58 4.05
CA SER A 188 -2.25 -25.78 3.21
C SER A 188 -3.25 -26.70 3.91
N ARG A 189 -4.53 -26.60 3.55
CA ARG A 189 -5.60 -27.45 4.11
C ARG A 189 -5.29 -28.95 4.03
N TRP A 190 -4.53 -29.37 3.02
CA TRP A 190 -4.17 -30.77 2.77
C TRP A 190 -2.80 -31.17 3.37
N SER A 191 -2.10 -30.22 4.00
CA SER A 191 -0.79 -30.49 4.57
C SER A 191 -0.92 -31.21 5.90
N LYS A 192 -0.06 -32.20 6.12
CA LYS A 192 0.01 -33.00 7.36
C LYS A 192 1.14 -32.54 8.28
N VAL A 193 1.85 -31.48 7.88
CA VAL A 193 3.04 -30.98 8.57
C VAL A 193 2.86 -29.49 8.83
N LYS A 194 3.33 -29.03 9.98
CA LYS A 194 3.32 -27.63 10.36
C LYS A 194 4.72 -27.16 10.74
N PRO A 195 4.93 -25.85 10.91
CA PRO A 195 6.18 -25.38 11.50
C PRO A 195 6.44 -26.07 12.85
N GLU A 196 7.68 -26.54 13.05
CA GLU A 196 8.05 -27.31 14.24
C GLU A 196 9.33 -26.75 14.87
N LEU A 197 9.28 -26.55 16.19
CA LEU A 197 10.44 -26.21 17.01
C LEU A 197 11.09 -27.49 17.55
N LYS A 198 12.39 -27.66 17.31
CA LYS A 198 13.21 -28.73 17.87
C LYS A 198 14.56 -28.19 18.32
N LYS A 199 14.74 -28.07 19.64
CA LYS A 199 15.93 -27.47 20.28
C LYS A 199 16.17 -26.04 19.78
N ASP A 200 17.32 -25.78 19.17
CA ASP A 200 17.78 -24.52 18.60
C ASP A 200 17.35 -24.33 17.14
N LYS A 201 16.41 -25.13 16.64
CA LYS A 201 16.03 -25.13 15.22
C LYS A 201 14.51 -25.06 15.04
N ILE A 202 14.06 -24.21 14.13
CA ILE A 202 12.67 -24.19 13.64
C ILE A 202 12.67 -24.69 12.20
N THR A 203 11.78 -25.64 11.91
CA THR A 203 11.58 -26.21 10.57
C THR A 203 10.26 -25.72 10.01
N PHE A 204 10.27 -25.20 8.79
CA PHE A 204 9.10 -24.70 8.06
C PHE A 204 8.88 -25.52 6.78
N PRO A 205 7.80 -26.31 6.69
CA PRO A 205 7.48 -27.04 5.47
C PRO A 205 6.90 -26.13 4.39
N ASP A 206 7.01 -26.55 3.13
CA ASP A 206 6.26 -26.02 1.98
C ASP A 206 6.36 -24.50 1.72
N ILE A 207 7.50 -23.87 2.02
CA ILE A 207 7.71 -22.44 1.80
C ILE A 207 8.19 -22.15 0.38
N VAL A 208 9.12 -22.97 -0.12
CA VAL A 208 9.82 -22.72 -1.39
C VAL A 208 9.24 -23.55 -2.52
N TYR A 209 9.06 -22.91 -3.67
CA TYR A 209 8.69 -23.55 -4.93
C TYR A 209 9.76 -23.23 -5.97
N TRP A 210 10.36 -24.27 -6.54
CA TRP A 210 11.40 -24.16 -7.55
C TRP A 210 10.80 -23.94 -8.93
N ASP A 211 11.47 -23.15 -9.76
CA ASP A 211 11.12 -22.99 -11.17
C ASP A 211 11.35 -24.31 -11.92
N SER A 212 10.29 -24.85 -12.53
CA SER A 212 10.37 -26.16 -13.17
C SER A 212 11.24 -26.15 -14.42
N ILE A 213 11.28 -25.03 -15.15
CA ILE A 213 12.03 -24.90 -16.40
C ILE A 213 13.53 -24.88 -16.07
N HIS A 214 13.95 -24.05 -15.12
CA HIS A 214 15.36 -23.97 -14.72
C HIS A 214 15.86 -25.28 -14.11
N LEU A 215 15.03 -25.94 -13.31
CA LEU A 215 15.38 -27.24 -12.75
C LEU A 215 15.54 -28.31 -13.83
N GLU A 216 14.65 -28.36 -14.82
CA GLU A 216 14.68 -29.36 -15.89
C GLU A 216 15.84 -29.13 -16.88
N TYR A 217 16.06 -27.90 -17.31
CA TYR A 217 17.00 -27.59 -18.39
C TYR A 217 18.40 -27.20 -17.91
N HIS A 218 18.53 -26.64 -16.70
CA HIS A 218 19.80 -26.16 -16.17
C HIS A 218 20.27 -26.94 -14.93
N GLY A 219 19.38 -27.73 -14.30
CA GLY A 219 19.69 -28.42 -13.05
C GLY A 219 19.87 -27.46 -11.86
N GLU A 220 19.35 -26.24 -12.00
CA GLU A 220 19.50 -25.14 -11.04
C GLU A 220 18.23 -24.99 -10.19
N TYR A 221 18.41 -24.58 -8.94
CA TYR A 221 17.32 -24.35 -8.01
C TYR A 221 16.97 -22.86 -7.95
N GLU A 222 16.32 -22.36 -9.00
CA GLU A 222 15.77 -21.00 -9.03
C GLU A 222 14.45 -20.93 -8.26
N PHE A 223 14.25 -19.84 -7.49
CA PHE A 223 12.92 -19.54 -6.97
C PHE A 223 11.95 -19.24 -8.11
N SER A 224 10.81 -19.93 -8.13
CA SER A 224 9.71 -19.56 -9.02
C SER A 224 9.27 -18.11 -8.78
N TYR A 225 8.64 -17.51 -9.80
CA TYR A 225 8.23 -16.10 -9.77
C TYR A 225 7.47 -15.69 -8.50
N ASP A 226 6.44 -16.46 -8.13
CA ASP A 226 5.62 -16.20 -6.94
C ASP A 226 6.35 -16.54 -5.63
N CYS A 227 7.34 -17.43 -5.67
CA CYS A 227 8.10 -17.85 -4.50
C CYS A 227 9.02 -16.74 -4.00
N ARG A 228 9.57 -15.91 -4.88
CA ARG A 228 10.49 -14.83 -4.50
C ARG A 228 9.89 -13.92 -3.43
N ASN A 229 8.65 -13.47 -3.64
CA ASN A 229 7.96 -12.63 -2.68
C ASN A 229 7.62 -13.37 -1.38
N LYS A 230 7.25 -14.66 -1.45
CA LYS A 230 6.99 -15.48 -0.27
C LYS A 230 8.24 -15.63 0.60
N VAL A 231 9.39 -15.91 0.01
CA VAL A 231 10.66 -16.04 0.75
C VAL A 231 11.07 -14.69 1.34
N ASN A 232 10.78 -13.58 0.66
CA ASN A 232 11.01 -12.25 1.21
C ASN A 232 10.18 -11.97 2.47
N ILE A 233 8.87 -12.23 2.43
CA ILE A 233 7.96 -12.12 3.59
C ILE A 233 8.40 -13.08 4.71
N PHE A 234 8.84 -14.28 4.35
CA PHE A 234 9.37 -15.24 5.31
C PHE A 234 10.60 -14.69 6.04
N CYS A 235 11.58 -14.14 5.31
CA CYS A 235 12.76 -13.51 5.90
C CYS A 235 12.43 -12.28 6.75
N GLU A 236 11.47 -11.46 6.33
CA GLU A 236 10.94 -10.33 7.12
C GLU A 236 10.42 -10.83 8.49
N GLY A 237 9.61 -11.88 8.50
CA GLY A 237 9.12 -12.49 9.72
C GLY A 237 10.22 -13.10 10.58
N ILE A 238 11.20 -13.79 10.00
CA ILE A 238 12.33 -14.33 10.78
C ILE A 238 13.14 -13.22 11.45
N ALA A 239 13.39 -12.10 10.78
CA ALA A 239 14.10 -10.96 11.36
C ALA A 239 13.34 -10.34 12.54
N TYR A 240 12.01 -10.21 12.43
CA TYR A 240 11.15 -9.75 13.52
C TYR A 240 11.12 -10.74 14.69
N GLY A 241 10.87 -12.01 14.39
CA GLY A 241 10.81 -13.08 15.39
C GLY A 241 12.13 -13.24 16.15
N SER A 242 13.26 -13.14 15.45
CA SER A 242 14.57 -13.32 16.05
C SER A 242 15.05 -12.09 16.81
N ASP A 243 14.98 -10.90 16.21
CA ASP A 243 15.70 -9.70 16.68
C ASP A 243 14.81 -8.45 16.79
N ASP A 244 13.49 -8.57 16.64
CA ASP A 244 12.53 -7.45 16.69
C ASP A 244 12.73 -6.42 15.55
N LEU A 245 13.28 -6.87 14.42
CA LEU A 245 13.55 -6.05 13.23
C LEU A 245 12.42 -6.14 12.21
N ILE A 246 11.84 -5.00 11.83
CA ILE A 246 10.72 -4.90 10.87
C ILE A 246 11.16 -4.64 9.43
N ASN A 247 12.46 -4.68 9.13
CA ASN A 247 13.05 -4.40 7.82
C ASN A 247 13.78 -5.60 7.21
N GLY A 248 13.44 -6.82 7.65
CA GLY A 248 14.01 -8.05 7.10
C GLY A 248 13.60 -8.28 5.64
N SER A 249 14.47 -8.96 4.90
CA SER A 249 14.26 -9.34 3.49
C SER A 249 15.20 -10.48 3.14
N THR A 250 15.12 -11.03 1.92
CA THR A 250 16.13 -12.02 1.45
C THR A 250 17.56 -11.49 1.49
N GLY A 251 17.75 -10.15 1.47
CA GLY A 251 19.05 -9.50 1.61
C GLY A 251 19.78 -9.79 2.94
N MET A 252 19.09 -10.33 3.95
CA MET A 252 19.72 -10.79 5.20
C MET A 252 20.47 -12.12 5.04
N VAL A 253 20.25 -12.86 3.95
CA VAL A 253 20.85 -14.17 3.69
C VAL A 253 22.16 -13.98 2.92
N ILE A 254 23.28 -14.15 3.62
CA ILE A 254 24.62 -13.85 3.07
C ILE A 254 24.95 -14.86 1.97
N GLY A 255 25.18 -14.36 0.76
CA GLY A 255 25.60 -15.17 -0.39
C GLY A 255 24.47 -15.95 -1.08
N LEU A 256 23.19 -15.62 -0.80
CA LEU A 256 22.06 -16.22 -1.50
C LEU A 256 22.00 -15.72 -2.95
N ASP A 257 22.08 -16.64 -3.90
CA ASP A 257 21.68 -16.42 -5.30
C ASP A 257 20.28 -17.01 -5.52
N GLU A 258 19.29 -16.14 -5.67
CA GLU A 258 17.89 -16.54 -5.84
C GLU A 258 17.61 -17.24 -7.18
N ARG A 259 18.53 -17.12 -8.15
CA ARG A 259 18.46 -17.83 -9.44
C ARG A 259 19.12 -19.20 -9.40
N ASN A 260 19.95 -19.47 -8.40
CA ASN A 260 20.57 -20.79 -8.25
C ASN A 260 20.92 -21.05 -6.78
N VAL A 261 19.90 -21.43 -6.00
CA VAL A 261 20.05 -21.68 -4.58
C VAL A 261 20.79 -23.00 -4.34
N ASP A 262 21.92 -22.93 -3.65
CA ASP A 262 22.63 -24.10 -3.16
C ASP A 262 21.89 -24.72 -1.96
N ILE A 263 21.10 -25.75 -2.26
CA ILE A 263 20.34 -26.53 -1.28
C ILE A 263 21.20 -27.45 -0.39
N THR A 264 22.50 -27.54 -0.63
CA THR A 264 23.41 -28.43 0.12
C THR A 264 23.99 -27.75 1.36
N GLN A 265 24.16 -26.43 1.33
CA GLN A 265 24.81 -25.67 2.39
C GLN A 265 23.83 -25.01 3.37
N TRP A 266 24.41 -24.44 4.43
CA TRP A 266 23.73 -23.50 5.33
C TRP A 266 24.22 -22.10 4.98
N TYR A 267 23.29 -21.18 4.78
CA TYR A 267 23.60 -19.76 4.60
C TYR A 267 23.62 -19.05 5.95
N SER A 268 24.57 -18.14 6.13
CA SER A 268 24.61 -17.28 7.32
C SER A 268 23.59 -16.15 7.20
N LEU A 269 22.96 -15.79 8.32
CA LEU A 269 22.07 -14.65 8.43
C LEU A 269 22.80 -13.46 9.07
N THR A 270 22.39 -12.25 8.73
CA THR A 270 22.91 -11.01 9.35
C THR A 270 22.33 -10.73 10.75
N THR A 271 21.38 -11.54 11.21
CA THR A 271 20.73 -11.47 12.52
C THR A 271 21.60 -12.03 13.65
N ASP A 272 21.31 -11.61 14.87
CA ASP A 272 22.02 -12.00 16.08
C ASP A 272 21.50 -13.30 16.68
N ASN A 273 20.18 -13.52 16.68
CA ASN A 273 19.56 -14.69 17.28
C ASN A 273 19.36 -15.83 16.28
N ALA A 274 18.83 -15.54 15.09
CA ALA A 274 18.81 -16.49 13.97
C ALA A 274 20.16 -16.44 13.25
N ARG A 275 20.85 -17.58 13.14
CA ARG A 275 22.25 -17.63 12.65
C ARG A 275 22.37 -18.18 11.25
N GLN A 276 21.58 -19.19 10.94
CA GLN A 276 21.69 -19.87 9.66
C GLN A 276 20.34 -20.27 9.10
N ILE A 277 20.22 -20.25 7.78
CA ILE A 277 19.07 -20.73 7.01
C ILE A 277 19.51 -21.80 6.03
N LYS A 278 18.69 -22.84 5.84
CA LYS A 278 18.92 -23.87 4.83
C LYS A 278 17.65 -24.15 4.04
N PHE A 279 17.81 -24.19 2.73
CA PHE A 279 16.76 -24.53 1.77
C PHE A 279 16.88 -26.00 1.37
N TYR A 280 15.74 -26.68 1.17
CA TYR A 280 15.69 -28.08 0.79
C TYR A 280 14.92 -28.28 -0.50
N LYS A 281 15.29 -29.32 -1.25
CA LYS A 281 14.65 -29.72 -2.52
C LYS A 281 13.12 -29.83 -2.43
N ASN A 282 12.59 -30.26 -1.28
CA ASN A 282 11.15 -30.43 -1.06
C ASN A 282 10.43 -29.14 -0.62
N GLY A 283 11.04 -27.97 -0.74
CA GLY A 283 10.42 -26.69 -0.38
C GLY A 283 10.50 -26.33 1.10
N ARG A 284 11.08 -27.21 1.94
CA ARG A 284 11.30 -26.93 3.36
C ARG A 284 12.41 -25.88 3.54
N ILE A 285 12.25 -25.05 4.56
CA ILE A 285 13.30 -24.20 5.12
C ILE A 285 13.58 -24.60 6.57
N ASP A 286 14.84 -24.72 6.95
CA ASP A 286 15.24 -24.81 8.36
C ASP A 286 15.98 -23.53 8.78
N ILE A 287 15.67 -23.04 9.98
CA ILE A 287 16.36 -21.92 10.63
C ILE A 287 17.05 -22.42 11.89
N ARG A 288 18.37 -22.19 12.00
CA ARG A 288 19.16 -22.48 13.19
C ARG A 288 19.42 -21.20 13.97
N PHE A 289 19.17 -21.25 15.27
CA PHE A 289 19.36 -20.17 16.21
C PHE A 289 20.65 -20.36 17.01
N LYS A 290 21.09 -19.30 17.69
CA LYS A 290 22.29 -19.36 18.55
C LYS A 290 22.14 -20.33 19.73
N ASP A 291 20.93 -20.49 20.25
CA ASP A 291 20.58 -21.36 21.37
C ASP A 291 19.07 -21.70 21.34
N SER A 292 18.65 -22.65 22.19
CA SER A 292 17.24 -23.04 22.28
C SER A 292 16.31 -21.94 22.82
N PRO A 293 16.69 -21.14 23.84
CA PRO A 293 15.86 -20.00 24.28
C PRO A 293 15.56 -18.99 23.17
N ALA A 294 16.53 -18.67 22.32
CA ALA A 294 16.33 -17.78 21.18
C ALA A 294 15.34 -18.36 20.15
N ALA A 295 15.44 -19.66 19.87
CA ALA A 295 14.49 -20.35 18.99
C ALA A 295 13.07 -20.36 19.59
N GLU A 296 12.93 -20.64 20.89
CA GLU A 296 11.64 -20.66 21.59
C GLU A 296 10.98 -19.27 21.62
N ASN A 297 11.75 -18.22 21.89
CA ASN A 297 11.26 -16.85 21.87
C ASN A 297 10.77 -16.44 20.47
N CYS A 298 11.54 -16.76 19.43
CA CYS A 298 11.13 -16.51 18.05
C CYS A 298 9.86 -17.29 17.68
N TYR A 299 9.79 -18.56 18.07
CA TYR A 299 8.63 -19.41 17.80
C TYR A 299 7.34 -18.85 18.41
N ARG A 300 7.39 -18.36 19.66
CA ARG A 300 6.25 -17.70 20.33
C ARG A 300 5.93 -16.34 19.76
N ARG A 301 6.93 -15.49 19.51
CA ARG A 301 6.72 -14.13 18.96
C ARG A 301 6.06 -14.18 17.59
N LEU A 302 6.35 -15.21 16.81
CA LEU A 302 5.73 -15.43 15.50
C LEU A 302 4.40 -16.18 15.56
N HIS A 303 3.86 -16.44 16.76
CA HIS A 303 2.61 -17.18 16.98
C HIS A 303 2.58 -18.54 16.27
N LEU A 304 3.74 -19.20 16.16
CA LEU A 304 3.84 -20.50 15.48
C LEU A 304 3.28 -21.64 16.35
N ASP A 305 3.26 -21.46 17.67
CA ASP A 305 2.63 -22.37 18.62
C ASP A 305 1.11 -22.40 18.48
N GLU A 306 0.50 -21.33 17.96
CA GLU A 306 -0.94 -21.21 17.73
C GLU A 306 -1.39 -21.90 16.42
N ILE A 307 -0.47 -22.30 15.54
CA ILE A 307 -0.81 -22.97 14.29
C ILE A 307 -1.28 -24.42 14.58
N THR A 308 -2.52 -24.71 14.23
CA THR A 308 -3.10 -26.05 14.23
C THR A 308 -3.20 -26.61 12.81
N LEU A 309 -3.09 -27.93 12.68
CA LEU A 309 -3.46 -28.62 11.45
C LEU A 309 -4.98 -28.76 11.42
N ASN A 310 -5.58 -28.73 10.23
CA ASN A 310 -6.99 -29.11 10.11
C ASN A 310 -7.08 -30.62 10.36
N GLU A 311 -7.87 -31.02 11.35
CA GLU A 311 -8.28 -32.41 11.49
C GLU A 311 -9.29 -32.72 10.39
N ASP A 312 -9.08 -33.83 9.67
CA ASP A 312 -9.93 -34.28 8.55
C ASP A 312 -11.39 -34.54 8.98
#